data_AF-A0A7W5NV17-F1
#
_entry.id   AF-A0A7W5NV17-F1
#
_cell.length_a   1.000
_cell.length_b   1.000
_cell.length_c   1.000
_cell.angle_alpha   90.00
_cell.angle_beta   90.00
_cell.angle_gamma   90.00
#
_symmetry.space_group_name_H-M   'P 1'
#
loop_
_entity.id
_entity.type
_entity.pdbx_description
1 polymer ?
#
loop_
_entity_poly.entity_id
_entity_poly.type
_entity_poly.pdbx_seq_one_letter_code
_entity_poly.pdbx_strand_id
1 'polypeptide(L)'
;MKNAAIALAVLTLTLAACGSKADVPTAEQVAKAYETHLNANLVAQLGQRMEVRGWDDLKVDCTSSGPERVTCVTGGTLDLVGFHGGVQLKPEPVPVPVEFDLTFAKQNNDWVPISAQKKN
;
A
#
# COMPACT_ATOMS: atom_id res chain seq x y z
N MET A 1 -54.24 44.39 4.14
CA MET A 1 -52.79 44.26 4.42
C MET A 1 -52.66 43.20 5.52
N LYS A 2 -52.09 42.00 5.38
CA LYS A 2 -50.98 41.52 4.56
C LYS A 2 -51.22 40.05 4.14
N ASN A 3 -50.64 39.71 2.98
CA ASN A 3 -50.60 38.42 2.30
C ASN A 3 -49.90 37.35 3.18
N ALA A 4 -50.43 36.12 3.26
CA ALA A 4 -50.05 34.93 2.47
C ALA A 4 -48.55 34.56 2.52
N ALA A 5 -48.24 33.33 2.95
CA ALA A 5 -47.33 32.40 2.26
C ALA A 5 -47.13 31.11 3.07
N ILE A 6 -47.56 30.01 2.47
CA ILE A 6 -47.20 28.63 2.82
C ILE A 6 -45.72 28.45 2.43
N ALA A 7 -44.86 28.15 3.40
CA ALA A 7 -43.47 27.78 3.13
C ALA A 7 -43.36 26.25 3.10
N LEU A 8 -43.38 25.69 1.89
CA LEU A 8 -42.84 24.36 1.61
C LEU A 8 -41.36 24.36 2.01
N ALA A 9 -41.02 23.69 3.10
CA ALA A 9 -39.63 23.37 3.41
C ALA A 9 -39.19 22.28 2.42
N VAL A 10 -38.56 22.72 1.33
CA VAL A 10 -37.79 21.86 0.44
C VAL A 10 -36.66 21.26 1.29
N LEU A 11 -36.81 19.98 1.64
CA LEU A 11 -35.72 19.14 2.13
C LEU A 11 -34.69 19.06 1.00
N THR A 12 -33.71 19.96 1.02
CA THR A 12 -32.50 19.82 0.23
C THR A 12 -31.80 18.57 0.72
N LEU A 13 -31.94 17.49 -0.05
CA LEU A 13 -31.05 16.34 -0.02
C LEU A 13 -29.63 16.87 -0.24
N THR A 14 -28.95 17.21 0.85
CA THR A 14 -27.50 17.33 0.82
C THR A 14 -26.99 15.94 0.49
N LEU A 15 -26.67 15.70 -0.78
CA LEU A 15 -25.73 14.67 -1.17
C LEU A 15 -24.47 14.96 -0.35
N ALA A 16 -24.37 14.33 0.83
CA ALA A 16 -23.09 14.01 1.40
C ALA A 16 -22.46 13.12 0.33
N ALA A 17 -21.65 13.72 -0.52
CA ALA A 17 -20.64 13.00 -1.25
C ALA A 17 -19.79 12.34 -0.17
N CYS A 18 -20.15 11.10 0.19
CA CYS A 18 -19.26 10.17 0.84
C CYS A 18 -18.05 10.07 -0.08
N GLY A 19 -17.05 10.90 0.17
CA GLY A 19 -15.74 10.80 -0.45
C GLY A 19 -15.13 9.50 0.05
N SER A 20 -15.49 8.40 -0.59
CA SER A 20 -14.80 7.13 -0.42
C SER A 20 -13.34 7.42 -0.74
N LYS A 21 -12.45 7.28 0.25
CA LYS A 21 -11.01 7.20 -0.03
C LYS A 21 -10.84 6.27 -1.23
N ALA A 22 -10.06 6.70 -2.22
CA ALA A 22 -9.77 5.86 -3.37
C ALA A 22 -9.36 4.47 -2.87
N ASP A 23 -9.98 3.42 -3.40
CA ASP A 23 -9.63 2.05 -3.06
C ASP A 23 -8.22 1.79 -3.63
N VAL A 24 -7.23 1.84 -2.76
CA VAL A 24 -5.80 1.68 -3.08
C VAL A 24 -5.14 0.81 -2.01
N PRO A 25 -3.99 0.21 -2.31
CA PRO A 25 -3.26 -0.61 -1.34
C PRO A 25 -2.93 0.18 -0.05
N THR A 26 -3.04 -0.50 1.09
CA THR A 26 -2.57 0.04 2.37
C THR A 26 -1.05 0.01 2.46
N ALA A 27 -0.47 0.78 3.40
CA ALA A 27 0.96 0.73 3.66
C ALA A 27 1.46 -0.68 4.04
N GLU A 28 0.66 -1.44 4.81
CA GLU A 28 0.95 -2.83 5.15
C GLU A 28 0.96 -3.74 3.90
N GLN A 29 -0.02 -3.59 3.00
CA GLN A 29 -0.05 -4.34 1.74
C GLN A 29 1.18 -4.02 0.88
N VAL A 30 1.60 -2.75 0.83
CA VAL A 30 2.83 -2.33 0.14
C VAL A 30 4.08 -2.92 0.80
N ALA A 31 4.17 -2.90 2.13
CA ALA A 31 5.27 -3.52 2.87
C ALA A 31 5.38 -5.04 2.61
N LYS A 32 4.25 -5.75 2.61
CA LYS A 32 4.21 -7.20 2.31
C LYS A 32 4.49 -7.53 0.84
N ALA A 33 4.08 -6.67 -0.08
CA ALA A 33 4.49 -6.78 -1.47
C ALA A 33 6.01 -6.59 -1.63
N TYR A 34 6.60 -5.68 -0.87
CA TYR A 34 8.05 -5.48 -0.83
C TYR A 34 8.78 -6.73 -0.30
N GLU A 35 8.28 -7.33 0.78
CA GLU A 35 8.79 -8.62 1.29
C GLU A 35 8.74 -9.70 0.22
N THR A 36 7.61 -9.82 -0.49
CA THR A 36 7.44 -10.78 -1.60
C THR A 36 8.45 -10.53 -2.70
N HIS A 37 8.64 -9.27 -3.10
CA HIS A 37 9.59 -8.89 -4.14
C HIS A 37 11.04 -9.23 -3.74
N LEU A 38 11.47 -8.88 -2.53
CA LEU A 38 12.80 -9.21 -2.02
C LEU A 38 13.04 -10.72 -2.04
N ASN A 39 12.03 -11.52 -1.70
CA ASN A 39 12.16 -12.96 -1.56
C ASN A 39 12.00 -13.76 -2.84
N ALA A 40 11.56 -13.14 -3.95
CA ALA A 40 11.17 -13.84 -5.18
C ALA A 40 12.23 -14.87 -5.66
N ASN A 41 13.51 -14.60 -5.44
CA ASN A 41 14.61 -15.51 -5.79
C ASN A 41 15.47 -15.95 -4.58
N LEU A 42 15.42 -15.25 -3.45
CA LEU A 42 16.32 -15.51 -2.31
C LEU A 42 16.08 -16.89 -1.69
N VAL A 43 14.81 -17.28 -1.52
CA VAL A 43 14.45 -18.52 -0.80
C VAL A 43 14.83 -19.74 -1.64
N ALA A 44 14.38 -19.76 -2.89
CA ALA A 44 14.57 -20.91 -3.78
C ALA A 44 16.02 -21.11 -4.23
N GLN A 45 16.80 -20.02 -4.37
CA GLN A 45 18.14 -20.11 -4.97
C GLN A 45 19.26 -20.02 -3.94
N LEU A 46 19.08 -19.31 -2.82
CA LEU A 46 20.15 -19.00 -1.86
C LEU A 46 19.86 -19.52 -0.45
N GLY A 47 18.69 -20.11 -0.20
CA GLY A 47 18.26 -20.48 1.15
C GLY A 47 18.18 -19.28 2.09
N GLN A 48 18.02 -18.08 1.53
CA GLN A 48 17.94 -16.82 2.24
C GLN A 48 16.51 -16.31 2.21
N ARG A 49 16.08 -15.63 3.28
CA ARG A 49 14.76 -15.00 3.33
C ARG A 49 14.87 -13.67 4.05
N MET A 50 14.19 -12.65 3.53
CA MET A 50 13.97 -11.38 4.22
C MET A 50 12.57 -11.37 4.81
N GLU A 51 12.40 -10.77 5.97
CA GLU A 51 11.08 -10.54 6.57
C GLU A 51 10.94 -9.08 6.93
N VAL A 52 9.82 -8.48 6.55
CA VAL A 52 9.47 -7.14 6.99
C VAL A 52 8.83 -7.24 8.36
N ARG A 53 9.45 -6.60 9.35
CA ARG A 53 9.03 -6.56 10.76
C ARG A 53 8.42 -5.22 11.18
N GLY A 54 8.67 -4.15 10.43
CA GLY A 54 8.17 -2.82 10.72
C GLY A 54 8.09 -1.97 9.46
N TRP A 55 7.12 -1.05 9.43
CA TRP A 55 6.85 -0.13 8.32
C TRP A 55 6.35 1.23 8.81
N ASP A 56 6.65 1.60 10.06
CA ASP A 56 6.17 2.87 10.65
C ASP A 56 6.71 4.09 9.89
N ASP A 57 7.95 4.00 9.39
CA ASP A 57 8.61 5.03 8.58
C ASP A 57 8.37 4.87 7.07
N LEU A 58 7.56 3.88 6.64
CA LEU A 58 7.22 3.68 5.25
C LEU A 58 6.26 4.78 4.78
N LYS A 59 6.70 5.54 3.78
CA LYS A 59 5.85 6.50 3.06
C LYS A 59 5.32 5.83 1.80
N VAL A 60 4.00 5.90 1.61
CA VAL A 60 3.31 5.32 0.46
C VAL A 60 2.39 6.36 -0.15
N ASP A 61 2.60 6.66 -1.41
CA ASP A 61 1.68 7.46 -2.22
C ASP A 61 1.19 6.60 -3.39
N CYS A 62 -0.04 6.10 -3.27
CA CYS A 62 -0.67 5.24 -4.25
C CYS A 62 -1.65 6.04 -5.12
N THR A 63 -1.37 6.09 -6.42
CA THR A 63 -2.23 6.73 -7.40
C THR A 63 -2.80 5.68 -8.36
N SER A 64 -4.10 5.75 -8.63
CA SER A 64 -4.74 4.91 -9.65
C SER A 64 -4.13 5.20 -11.02
N SER A 65 -3.67 4.14 -11.69
CA SER A 65 -3.20 4.16 -13.08
C SER A 65 -4.18 3.47 -14.03
N GLY A 66 -5.39 3.15 -13.53
CA GLY A 66 -6.50 2.52 -14.24
C GLY A 66 -7.55 1.97 -13.27
N PRO A 67 -8.71 1.47 -13.76
CA PRO A 67 -9.82 1.00 -12.91
C PRO A 67 -9.43 -0.18 -12.00
N GLU A 68 -8.43 -0.96 -12.39
CA GLU A 68 -7.94 -2.12 -11.65
C GLU A 68 -6.41 -2.07 -11.46
N ARG A 69 -5.82 -0.87 -11.57
CA ARG A 69 -4.36 -0.69 -11.44
C ARG A 69 -4.02 0.51 -10.59
N VAL A 70 -3.01 0.32 -9.74
CA VAL A 70 -2.49 1.36 -8.86
C VAL A 70 -0.97 1.30 -8.88
N THR A 71 -0.34 2.46 -8.97
CA THR A 71 1.10 2.62 -8.82
C THR A 71 1.36 3.32 -7.50
N CYS A 72 2.18 2.71 -6.65
CA CYS A 72 2.56 3.22 -5.34
C CYS A 72 4.02 3.66 -5.36
N VAL A 73 4.23 4.97 -5.26
CA VAL A 73 5.55 5.57 -5.05
C VAL A 73 5.89 5.43 -3.57
N THR A 74 7.05 4.86 -3.27
CA THR A 74 7.45 4.58 -1.90
C THR A 74 8.56 5.53 -1.43
N GLY A 75 8.72 5.68 -0.11
CA GLY A 75 9.82 6.40 0.50
C GLY A 75 10.04 5.96 1.94
N GLY A 76 11.10 6.47 2.57
CA GLY A 76 11.44 6.11 3.95
C GLY A 76 12.13 4.74 4.06
N THR A 77 11.82 3.99 5.12
CA THR A 77 12.50 2.74 5.48
C THR A 77 11.51 1.61 5.81
N LEU A 78 11.99 0.38 5.66
CA LEU A 78 11.37 -0.83 6.20
C LEU A 78 12.32 -1.48 7.19
N ASP A 79 11.79 -1.98 8.30
CA ASP A 79 12.58 -2.76 9.25
C ASP A 79 12.64 -4.21 8.80
N LEU A 80 13.82 -4.66 8.43
CA LEU A 80 14.05 -5.98 7.83
C LEU A 80 14.84 -6.91 8.74
N VAL A 81 14.47 -8.17 8.74
CA VAL A 81 15.25 -9.27 9.33
C VAL A 81 15.62 -10.25 8.23
N GLY A 82 16.91 -10.57 8.12
CA GLY A 82 17.43 -11.59 7.23
C GLY A 82 17.52 -12.95 7.92
N PHE A 83 17.24 -14.01 7.16
CA PHE A 83 17.37 -15.40 7.56
C PHE A 83 18.25 -16.15 6.57
N HIS A 84 19.02 -17.12 7.05
CA HIS A 84 19.76 -18.08 6.24
C HIS A 84 19.64 -19.47 6.84
N GLY A 85 19.16 -20.45 6.04
CA GLY A 85 18.94 -21.82 6.53
C GLY A 85 17.93 -21.90 7.69
N GLY A 86 16.96 -20.97 7.75
CA GLY A 86 15.98 -20.87 8.83
C GLY A 86 16.48 -20.14 10.09
N VAL A 87 17.77 -19.78 10.14
CA VAL A 87 18.35 -19.04 11.27
C VAL A 87 18.32 -17.55 10.98
N GLN A 88 17.83 -16.76 11.93
CA GLN A 88 17.86 -15.31 11.88
C GLN A 88 19.30 -14.79 11.98
N LEU A 89 19.71 -13.94 11.05
CA LEU A 89 21.09 -13.46 10.92
C LEU A 89 21.46 -12.38 11.95
N LYS A 90 20.49 -11.54 12.33
CA LYS A 90 20.66 -10.48 13.32
C LYS A 90 19.47 -10.47 14.27
N PRO A 91 19.67 -10.28 15.58
CA PRO A 91 18.59 -10.34 16.57
C PRO A 91 17.56 -9.23 16.40
N GLU A 92 18.00 -8.04 15.99
CA GLU A 92 17.15 -6.87 15.83
C GLU A 92 16.87 -6.58 14.36
N PRO A 93 15.65 -6.15 14.00
CA PRO A 93 15.36 -5.61 12.69
C PRO A 93 16.27 -4.44 12.35
N VAL A 94 16.67 -4.35 11.07
CA VAL A 94 17.51 -3.27 10.58
C VAL A 94 16.66 -2.37 9.68
N PRO A 95 16.63 -1.05 9.90
CA PRO A 95 15.96 -0.13 8.99
C PRO A 95 16.72 -0.06 7.67
N VAL A 96 16.03 -0.37 6.57
CA VAL A 96 16.57 -0.37 5.21
C VAL A 96 15.75 0.58 4.34
N PRO A 97 16.39 1.50 3.60
CA PRO A 97 15.69 2.38 2.67
C PRO A 97 14.91 1.59 1.62
N VAL A 98 13.70 2.05 1.29
CA VAL A 98 12.94 1.47 0.18
C VAL A 98 13.49 1.92 -1.17
N GLU A 99 13.89 0.97 -1.99
CA GLU A 99 14.53 1.14 -3.30
C GLU A 99 13.59 0.88 -4.48
N PHE A 100 12.35 0.45 -4.25
CA PHE A 100 11.41 0.09 -5.31
C PHE A 100 10.08 0.82 -5.17
N ASP A 101 9.55 1.29 -6.30
CA ASP A 101 8.14 1.63 -6.45
C ASP A 101 7.38 0.39 -6.94
N LEU A 102 6.13 0.24 -6.51
CA LEU A 102 5.36 -0.98 -6.76
C LEU A 102 4.11 -0.69 -7.59
N THR A 103 3.78 -1.58 -8.52
CA THR A 103 2.50 -1.56 -9.22
C THR A 103 1.66 -2.74 -8.80
N PHE A 104 0.38 -2.48 -8.54
CA PHE A 104 -0.62 -3.45 -8.16
C PHE A 104 -1.69 -3.58 -9.23
N ALA A 105 -2.21 -4.79 -9.39
CA ALA A 105 -3.46 -5.06 -10.10
C ALA A 105 -4.51 -5.56 -9.11
N LYS A 106 -5.77 -5.21 -9.34
CA LYS A 106 -6.88 -5.76 -8.58
C LYS A 106 -7.22 -7.14 -9.12
N GLN A 107 -7.24 -8.15 -8.25
CA GLN A 107 -7.60 -9.52 -8.58
C GLN A 107 -8.49 -10.07 -7.46
N ASN A 108 -9.68 -10.56 -7.79
CA ASN A 108 -10.64 -11.09 -6.80
C ASN A 108 -10.92 -10.12 -5.63
N ASN A 109 -11.00 -8.82 -5.92
CA ASN A 109 -11.12 -7.71 -4.94
C ASN A 109 -9.89 -7.44 -4.05
N ASP A 110 -8.77 -8.12 -4.27
CA ASP A 110 -7.50 -7.88 -3.55
C ASP A 110 -6.47 -7.18 -4.44
N TRP A 111 -5.59 -6.39 -3.82
CA TRP A 111 -4.46 -5.76 -4.50
C TRP A 111 -3.26 -6.71 -4.54
N VAL A 112 -2.90 -7.17 -5.75
CA VAL A 112 -1.79 -8.10 -5.99
C VAL A 112 -0.64 -7.34 -6.66
N PRO A 113 0.60 -7.42 -6.13
CA PRO A 113 1.75 -6.77 -6.76
C PRO A 113 2.08 -7.46 -8.09
N ILE A 114 2.20 -6.68 -9.16
CA ILE A 114 2.51 -7.17 -10.52
C ILE A 114 3.86 -6.70 -11.04
N SER A 115 4.43 -5.65 -10.47
CA SER A 115 5.77 -5.19 -10.80
C SER A 115 6.40 -4.38 -9.66
N ALA A 116 7.72 -4.37 -9.65
CA ALA A 116 8.54 -3.50 -8.82
C ALA A 116 9.56 -2.81 -9.72
N GLN A 117 9.66 -1.49 -9.62
CA GLN A 117 10.59 -0.68 -10.38
C GLN A 117 11.63 -0.09 -9.44
N LYS A 118 12.91 -0.36 -9.70
CA LYS A 118 14.00 0.22 -8.91
C LYS A 118 14.03 1.74 -9.13
N LYS A 119 14.20 2.49 -8.04
CA LYS A 119 14.41 3.94 -8.06
C LYS A 119 15.80 4.26 -8.64
N ASN A 120 15.87 5.36 -9.37
CA ASN A 120 17.12 5.91 -9.91
C ASN A 120 17.86 6.74 -8.88
#